data_AF-A0A916NPS6-F1
#
_entry.id   AF-A0A916NPS6-F1
#
_cell.length_a   1.000
_cell.length_b   1.000
_cell.length_c   1.000
_cell.angle_alpha   90.00
_cell.angle_beta   90.00
_cell.angle_gamma   90.00
#
_symmetry.space_group_name_H-M   'P 1'
#
loop_
_entity.id
_entity.type
_entity.pdbx_description
1 polymer ?
#
loop_
_entity_poly.entity_id
_entity_poly.type
_entity_poly.pdbx_seq_one_letter_code
_entity_poly.pdbx_strand_id
1 'polypeptide(L)' 'MMEKDIANLIDILHLEEKEILERFRFTMEGRRLTKAEALRFIQFLRDELEKNPPLKH' A
#
# COMPACT_ATOMS: atom_id res chain seq x y z
N MET A 1 -8.86 13.82 6.32
CA MET A 1 -7.40 13.76 6.08
C MET A 1 -6.96 12.35 5.70
N MET A 2 -7.36 11.29 6.41
CA MET A 2 -6.97 9.90 6.08
C MET A 2 -7.43 9.40 4.70
N GLU A 3 -8.62 9.79 4.22
CA GLU A 3 -9.13 9.33 2.91
C GLU A 3 -8.25 9.77 1.74
N LYS A 4 -7.62 10.95 1.81
CA LYS A 4 -6.68 11.41 0.77
C LYS A 4 -5.39 10.57 0.76
N ASP A 5 -4.90 10.17 1.93
CA ASP A 5 -3.72 9.33 2.04
C ASP A 5 -3.99 7.90 1.56
N ILE A 6 -5.21 7.39 1.80
CA ILE A 6 -5.66 6.10 1.28
C ILE A 6 -5.83 6.16 -0.24
N ALA A 7 -6.44 7.20 -0.79
CA ALA A 7 -6.56 7.37 -2.24
C ALA A 7 -5.18 7.47 -2.93
N ASN A 8 -4.27 8.28 -2.37
CA ASN A 8 -2.90 8.36 -2.86
C ASN A 8 -2.17 7.03 -2.76
N LEU A 9 -2.39 6.24 -1.71
CA LEU A 9 -1.82 4.89 -1.57
C LEU A 9 -2.36 3.95 -2.66
N ILE A 10 -3.66 4.00 -2.95
CA ILE A 10 -4.27 3.19 -4.02
C ILE A 10 -3.67 3.55 -5.37
N ASP A 11 -3.54 4.84 -5.68
CA ASP A 11 -3.01 5.32 -6.97
C ASP A 11 -1.56 4.88 -7.22
N ILE A 12 -0.74 4.76 -6.16
CA ILE A 12 0.66 4.35 -6.27
C ILE A 12 0.89 2.85 -6.15
N LEU A 13 -0.10 2.04 -5.74
CA LEU A 13 0.08 0.58 -5.64
C LEU A 13 0.37 -0.05 -7.01
N HIS A 14 0.10 0.68 -8.09
CA HIS A 14 0.47 0.35 -9.46
C HIS A 14 1.96 0.59 -9.80
N LEU A 15 2.70 1.32 -8.97
CA LEU A 15 4.14 1.58 -9.15
C LEU A 15 4.98 0.37 -8.79
N GLU A 16 6.26 0.39 -9.18
CA GLU A 16 7.21 -0.65 -8.76
C GLU A 16 7.37 -0.67 -7.24
N GLU A 17 7.53 -1.86 -6.66
CA GLU A 17 7.64 -2.05 -5.21
C GLU A 17 8.76 -1.20 -4.58
N LYS A 18 9.87 -1.01 -5.32
CA LYS A 18 10.99 -0.18 -4.89
C LYS A 18 10.57 1.27 -4.68
N GLU A 19 9.78 1.83 -5.59
CA GLU A 19 9.30 3.22 -5.48
C GLU A 19 8.33 3.40 -4.31
N ILE A 20 7.48 2.40 -4.07
CA ILE A 20 6.56 2.39 -2.92
C ILE A 20 7.35 2.36 -1.62
N LEU A 21 8.38 1.52 -1.52
CA LEU A 21 9.24 1.41 -0.34
C LEU A 21 10.11 2.66 -0.07
N GLU A 22 10.42 3.44 -1.09
CA GLU A 22 11.13 4.72 -0.94
C GLU A 22 10.19 5.82 -0.41
N ARG A 23 8.91 5.79 -0.79
CA ARG A 23 7.91 6.80 -0.42
C ARG A 23 7.19 6.49 0.90
N PHE A 24 7.05 5.21 1.26
CA PHE A 24 6.25 4.78 2.41
C PHE A 24 7.07 4.01 3.43
N ARG A 25 6.88 4.37 4.71
CA ARG A 25 7.37 3.60 5.86
C ARG A 25 6.21 2.85 6.48
N PHE A 26 6.06 1.58 6.14
CA PHE A 26 5.02 0.74 6.71
C PHE A 26 5.34 0.39 8.17
N THR A 27 4.33 0.54 9.02
CA THR A 27 4.39 0.19 10.44
C THR A 27 3.18 -0.63 10.82
N MET A 28 3.38 -1.66 11.65
CA MET A 28 2.33 -2.48 12.24
C MET A 28 2.53 -2.50 13.75
N GLU A 29 1.50 -2.15 14.51
CA GLU A 29 1.55 -2.09 15.98
C GLU A 29 2.72 -1.26 16.53
N GLY A 30 3.03 -0.13 15.87
CA GLY A 30 4.14 0.75 16.25
C GLY A 30 5.53 0.27 15.84
N ARG A 31 5.65 -0.94 15.27
CA ARG A 31 6.92 -1.46 14.74
C ARG A 31 7.03 -1.19 13.24
N ARG A 32 8.20 -0.74 12.78
CA ARG A 32 8.50 -0.67 11.34
C ARG A 32 8.63 -2.07 10.74
N LEU A 33 7.94 -2.29 9.62
CA LEU A 33 8.08 -3.52 8.86
C LEU A 33 9.48 -3.60 8.24
N THR A 34 10.04 -4.80 8.22
CA THR A 34 11.21 -5.11 7.40
C THR A 34 10.86 -5.04 5.91
N LYS A 35 11.87 -4.96 5.03
CA LYS A 35 11.63 -4.95 3.58
C LYS A 35 10.77 -6.14 3.13
N ALA A 36 11.05 -7.35 3.63
CA ALA A 36 10.29 -8.54 3.25
C ALA A 36 8.83 -8.52 3.74
N GLU A 37 8.56 -7.93 4.92
CA GLU A 37 7.20 -7.75 5.42
C GLU A 37 6.45 -6.68 4.64
N ALA A 38 7.11 -5.56 4.32
CA ALA A 38 6.54 -4.50 3.53
C ALA A 38 6.17 -4.97 2.11
N LEU A 39 7.04 -5.78 1.47
CA LEU A 39 6.73 -6.38 0.16
C LEU A 39 5.51 -7.29 0.22
N ARG A 40 5.42 -8.17 1.23
CA ARG A 40 4.24 -9.03 1.42
C ARG A 40 2.98 -8.21 1.68
N PHE A 41 3.10 -7.12 2.41
CA PHE A 41 1.99 -6.21 2.67
C PHE A 41 1.53 -5.47 1.40
N ILE A 42 2.46 -4.98 0.57
CA ILE A 42 2.15 -4.37 -0.73
C ILE A 42 1.42 -5.37 -1.64
N GLN A 43 1.92 -6.62 -1.71
CA GLN A 43 1.29 -7.65 -2.53
C GLN A 43 -0.13 -7.96 -2.03
N PHE A 44 -0.31 -8.08 -0.71
CA PHE A 44 -1.63 -8.26 -0.10
C PHE A 44 -2.59 -7.12 -0.49
N LEU A 45 -2.13 -5.86 -0.44
CA LEU A 45 -2.97 -4.71 -0.83
C LEU A 45 -3.35 -4.74 -2.32
N ARG A 46 -2.44 -5.18 -3.20
CA ARG A 46 -2.74 -5.35 -4.63
C ARG A 46 -3.78 -6.43 -4.87
N ASP A 47 -3.63 -7.58 -4.22
CA ASP A 47 -4.57 -8.69 -4.33
C ASP A 47 -5.96 -8.28 -3.81
N GLU A 48 -6.02 -7.51 -2.73
CA GLU A 48 -7.28 -6.99 -2.21
C GLU A 48 -7.90 -5.93 -3.12
N LEU A 49 -7.10 -5.07 -3.76
CA LEU A 49 -7.59 -4.09 -4.72
C LEU A 49 -8.15 -4.75 -5.99
N GLU A 50 -7.54 -5.84 -6.44
CA GLU A 50 -8.04 -6.62 -7.58
C GLU A 50 -9.38 -7.29 -7.25
N LYS A 51 -9.52 -7.85 -6.04
CA LYS A 51 -10.77 -8.46 -5.58
C LYS A 51 -11.88 -7.45 -5.34
N ASN A 52 -11.52 -6.29 -4.77
CA ASN A 52 -12.45 -5.26 -4.33
C ASN A 52 -12.04 -3.90 -4.94
N PRO A 53 -12.24 -3.70 -6.26
CA PRO A 53 -11.91 -2.44 -6.88
C PRO A 53 -12.78 -1.33 -6.29
N PRO A 54 -12.24 -0.11 -6.08
CA PRO A 54 -13.01 1.00 -5.56
C PRO A 54 -14.21 1.27 -6.48
N LEU A 55 -15.40 1.41 -5.88
CA LEU A 55 -16.62 1.73 -6.60
C LEU A 55 -16.40 3.07 -7.33
N LYS A 56 -16.52 3.05 -8.67
CA LYS A 56 -16.57 4.29 -9.46
C LYS A 56 -17.88 5.00 -9.13
N HIS A 57 -17.80 6.09 -8.36
CA HIS A 57 -18.90 7.03 -8.19
C HIS A 57 -19.04 7.93 -9.42
#